data_AF-A0A133ZW60-F1
#
_entry.id   AF-A0A133ZW60-F1
#
_cell.length_a   1.000
_cell.length_b   1.000
_cell.length_c   1.000
_cell.angle_alpha   90.00
_cell.angle_beta   90.00
_cell.angle_gamma   90.00
#
_symmetry.space_group_name_H-M   'P 1'
#
loop_
_entity.id
_entity.type
_entity.pdbx_description
1 polymer ?
#
loop_
_entity_poly.entity_id
_entity_poly.type
_entity_poly.pdbx_seq_one_letter_code
_entity_poly.pdbx_strand_id
1 'polypeptide(L)'
;MPGSTLLRDNEKIIKFYQEMYKANKLVAAICAAPIVLSKAGILEDKEVTSYPGFDKEINCKTYNNEKAVIVDNNIITAQGPAVAILFGYEIVNYLLQDDTAQNISNAMLVPVLKNNL
;
A
#
# COMPACT_ATOMS: atom_id res chain seq x y z
N MET A 1 6.85 -13.70 11.53
CA MET A 1 5.60 -13.49 10.78
C MET A 1 5.72 -14.21 9.43
N PRO A 2 5.15 -15.41 9.23
CA PRO A 2 5.46 -16.20 8.04
C PRO A 2 4.81 -15.68 6.75
N GLY A 3 3.67 -15.00 6.81
CA GLY A 3 2.91 -14.60 5.60
C GLY A 3 3.73 -13.75 4.62
N SER A 4 4.14 -12.53 5.02
CA SER A 4 4.87 -11.62 4.15
C SER A 4 6.25 -12.15 3.74
N THR A 5 6.95 -12.89 4.60
CA THR A 5 8.24 -13.47 4.25
C THR A 5 8.09 -14.59 3.22
N LEU A 6 7.07 -15.45 3.34
CA LEU A 6 6.78 -16.48 2.35
C LEU A 6 6.41 -15.89 0.98
N LEU A 7 5.70 -14.76 0.95
CA LEU A 7 5.40 -14.05 -0.30
C LEU A 7 6.65 -13.39 -0.91
N ARG A 8 7.48 -12.74 -0.07
CA ARG A 8 8.75 -12.11 -0.49
C ARG A 8 9.72 -13.12 -1.09
N ASP A 9 9.79 -14.30 -0.49
CA ASP A 9 10.72 -15.36 -0.89
C ASP A 9 10.17 -16.25 -2.02
N ASN A 10 8.97 -15.93 -2.54
CA ASN A 10 8.35 -16.63 -3.65
C ASN A 10 8.59 -15.90 -4.98
N GLU A 11 9.51 -16.43 -5.78
CA GLU A 11 9.89 -15.92 -7.11
C GLU A 11 8.70 -15.69 -8.07
N LYS A 12 7.63 -16.50 -7.98
CA LYS A 12 6.43 -16.31 -8.83
C LYS A 12 5.67 -15.05 -8.44
N ILE A 13 5.58 -14.76 -7.15
CA ILE A 13 4.93 -13.55 -6.63
C ILE A 13 5.74 -12.32 -7.00
N ILE A 14 7.08 -12.39 -6.88
CA ILE A 14 7.96 -11.29 -7.27
C ILE A 14 7.80 -10.95 -8.76
N LYS A 15 7.83 -11.96 -9.64
CA LYS A 15 7.63 -11.75 -11.09
C LYS A 15 6.25 -11.17 -11.41
N PHE A 16 5.20 -11.67 -10.75
CA PHE A 16 3.85 -11.13 -10.92
C PHE A 16 3.78 -9.64 -10.60
N TYR A 17 4.34 -9.19 -9.46
CA TYR A 17 4.33 -7.77 -9.12
C TYR A 17 5.17 -6.92 -10.07
N GLN A 18 6.31 -7.44 -10.56
CA GLN A 18 7.11 -6.75 -11.58
C GLN A 18 6.33 -6.58 -12.89
N GLU A 19 5.60 -7.60 -13.34
CA GLU A 19 4.75 -7.52 -14.53
C GLU A 19 3.60 -6.52 -14.36
N MET A 20 2.93 -6.54 -13.21
CA MET A 20 1.87 -5.59 -12.88
C MET A 20 2.39 -4.15 -12.88
N TYR A 21 3.53 -3.91 -12.24
CA TYR A 21 4.15 -2.59 -12.18
C TYR A 21 4.60 -2.10 -13.56
N LYS A 22 5.27 -2.95 -14.36
CA LYS A 22 5.66 -2.63 -15.74
C LYS A 22 4.47 -2.32 -16.64
N ALA A 23 3.33 -2.95 -16.40
CA ALA A 23 2.08 -2.67 -17.10
C ALA A 23 1.34 -1.42 -16.57
N ASN A 24 1.96 -0.62 -15.70
CA ASN A 24 1.39 0.55 -15.05
C ASN A 24 0.06 0.26 -14.32
N LYS A 25 -0.10 -0.97 -13.81
CA LYS A 25 -1.26 -1.35 -13.00
C LYS A 25 -1.04 -0.96 -11.54
N LEU A 26 -2.14 -0.82 -10.81
CA LEU A 26 -2.11 -0.61 -9.36
C LEU A 26 -1.40 -1.77 -8.67
N VAL A 27 -0.47 -1.44 -7.77
CA VAL A 27 0.18 -2.36 -6.84
C VAL A 27 0.01 -1.81 -5.43
N ALA A 28 -0.57 -2.61 -4.54
CA ALA A 28 -0.89 -2.16 -3.18
C ALA A 28 -0.39 -3.15 -2.12
N ALA A 29 0.14 -2.66 -1.01
CA ALA A 29 0.66 -3.47 0.09
C ALA A 29 0.44 -2.81 1.45
N ILE A 30 0.00 -3.59 2.45
CA ILE A 30 -0.30 -3.10 3.80
C ILE A 30 0.50 -3.88 4.85
N CYS A 31 0.76 -3.24 5.99
CA CYS A 31 1.41 -3.84 7.14
C CYS A 31 2.85 -4.26 6.80
N ALA A 32 3.18 -5.55 6.93
CA ALA A 32 4.48 -6.10 6.59
C ALA A 32 4.66 -6.39 5.08
N ALA A 33 3.59 -6.35 4.29
CA ALA A 33 3.64 -6.71 2.86
C ALA A 33 4.53 -5.82 1.97
N PRO A 34 4.83 -4.54 2.28
CA PRO A 34 5.73 -3.72 1.44
C PRO A 34 7.13 -4.32 1.24
N ILE A 35 7.61 -5.22 2.11
CA ILE A 35 8.87 -5.95 1.88
C ILE A 35 8.85 -6.78 0.58
N VAL A 36 7.67 -7.24 0.14
CA VAL A 36 7.49 -7.99 -1.11
C VAL A 36 7.72 -7.07 -2.30
N LEU A 37 7.17 -5.85 -2.24
CA LEU A 37 7.34 -4.85 -3.30
C LEU A 37 8.77 -4.31 -3.34
N SER A 38 9.41 -4.16 -2.18
CA SER A 38 10.82 -3.80 -2.10
C SER A 38 11.70 -4.88 -2.75
N LYS A 39 11.46 -6.16 -2.44
CA LYS A 39 12.16 -7.29 -3.08
C LYS A 39 11.95 -7.32 -4.60
N ALA A 40 10.79 -6.88 -5.08
CA ALA A 40 10.50 -6.75 -6.51
C ALA A 40 11.20 -5.58 -7.20
N GLY A 41 11.88 -4.69 -6.45
CA GLY A 41 12.57 -3.51 -6.98
C GLY A 41 11.63 -2.36 -7.37
N ILE A 42 10.42 -2.34 -6.80
CA ILE A 42 9.35 -1.40 -7.21
C ILE A 42 9.40 -0.08 -6.43
N LEU A 43 9.99 -0.08 -5.23
CA LEU A 43 9.86 1.03 -4.27
C LEU A 43 11.04 2.02 -4.27
N GLU A 44 12.11 1.76 -5.01
CA GLU A 44 13.40 2.47 -4.90
C GLU A 44 13.29 3.99 -5.09
N ASP A 45 12.34 4.45 -5.91
CA ASP A 45 12.09 5.86 -6.19
C ASP A 45 10.83 6.42 -5.51
N LYS A 46 10.17 5.65 -4.62
CA LYS A 46 8.86 5.95 -4.05
C LYS A 46 8.87 6.41 -2.60
N GLU A 47 7.86 7.18 -2.23
CA GLU A 47 7.45 7.38 -0.83
C GLU A 47 6.59 6.19 -0.36
N VAL A 48 6.92 5.60 0.78
CA VAL A 48 6.23 4.40 1.30
C VAL A 48 6.05 4.45 2.80
N THR A 49 5.04 3.73 3.28
CA THR A 49 4.83 3.45 4.69
C THR A 49 4.60 1.96 4.90
N SER A 50 4.81 1.46 6.12
CA SER A 50 4.58 0.06 6.46
C SER A 50 4.39 -0.10 7.96
N TYR A 51 4.14 -1.32 8.42
CA TYR A 51 4.09 -1.57 9.86
C TYR A 51 5.42 -1.19 10.52
N PRO A 52 5.42 -0.53 11.69
CA PRO A 52 6.66 -0.18 12.37
C PRO A 52 7.57 -1.41 12.59
N GLY A 53 8.86 -1.26 12.28
CA GLY A 53 9.87 -2.32 12.42
C GLY A 53 10.25 -3.05 11.13
N PHE A 54 9.61 -2.73 9.99
CA PHE A 54 9.99 -3.25 8.66
C PHE A 54 10.82 -2.26 7.83
N ASP A 55 11.15 -1.08 8.38
CA ASP A 55 11.91 -0.01 7.74
C ASP A 55 13.25 -0.50 7.17
N LYS A 56 13.97 -1.34 7.92
CA LYS A 56 15.27 -1.91 7.50
C LYS A 56 15.18 -2.94 6.38
N GLU A 57 13.99 -3.48 6.12
CA GLU A 57 13.74 -4.47 5.06
C GLU A 57 13.20 -3.81 3.78
N ILE A 58 12.96 -2.51 3.79
CA ILE A 58 12.34 -1.78 2.68
C ILE A 58 13.36 -0.79 2.10
N ASN A 59 13.86 -1.13 0.92
CA ASN A 59 14.61 -0.21 0.07
C ASN A 59 13.63 0.71 -0.68
N CYS A 60 13.64 2.00 -0.36
CA CYS A 60 12.79 3.03 -0.96
C CYS A 60 13.44 4.42 -0.90
N LYS A 61 12.90 5.39 -1.65
CA LYS A 61 13.38 6.78 -1.64
C LYS A 61 13.05 7.50 -0.32
N THR A 62 11.85 7.30 0.20
CA THR A 62 11.40 7.94 1.44
C THR A 62 10.50 7.00 2.22
N TYR A 63 10.95 6.63 3.42
CA TYR A 63 10.14 5.88 4.37
C TYR A 63 9.46 6.86 5.32
N ASN A 64 8.13 6.94 5.28
CA ASN A 64 7.35 7.88 6.08
C ASN A 64 6.45 7.14 7.07
N ASN A 65 6.79 7.23 8.36
CA ASN A 65 6.06 6.60 9.46
C ASN A 65 4.97 7.47 10.08
N GLU A 66 4.78 8.70 9.60
CA GLU A 66 3.77 9.64 10.09
C GLU A 66 2.45 9.53 9.31
N LYS A 67 2.49 8.93 8.10
CA LYS A 67 1.32 8.73 7.25
C LYS A 67 0.77 7.32 7.38
N ALA A 68 -0.53 7.23 7.68
CA ALA A 68 -1.28 5.97 7.75
C ALA A 68 -1.33 5.21 6.41
N VAL A 69 -1.54 5.94 5.32
CA VAL A 69 -1.63 5.45 3.94
C VAL A 69 -0.89 6.42 3.03
N ILE A 70 -0.13 5.89 2.08
CA ILE A 70 0.61 6.67 1.08
C ILE A 70 0.21 6.18 -0.31
N VAL A 71 -0.15 7.12 -1.17
CA VAL A 71 -0.40 6.90 -2.59
C VAL A 71 0.71 7.62 -3.35
N ASP A 72 1.54 6.87 -4.07
CA ASP A 72 2.60 7.39 -4.93
C ASP A 72 2.45 6.74 -6.31
N ASN A 73 1.90 7.51 -7.26
CA ASN A 73 1.53 7.03 -8.59
C ASN A 73 0.59 5.81 -8.53
N ASN A 74 0.99 4.68 -9.13
CA ASN A 74 0.27 3.41 -9.12
C ASN A 74 0.66 2.51 -7.93
N ILE A 75 1.30 3.04 -6.89
CA ILE A 75 1.67 2.32 -5.67
C ILE A 75 0.88 2.86 -4.48
N ILE A 76 0.26 1.96 -3.72
CA ILE A 76 -0.42 2.30 -2.46
C ILE A 76 0.19 1.47 -1.32
N THR A 77 0.68 2.13 -0.28
CA THR A 77 1.18 1.47 0.93
C THR A 77 0.48 1.93 2.19
N ALA A 78 0.35 1.07 3.19
CA ALA A 78 -0.34 1.39 4.45
C ALA A 78 0.26 0.67 5.67
N GLN A 79 0.12 1.26 6.85
CA GLN A 79 0.84 0.82 8.05
C GLN A 79 0.31 -0.44 8.72
N GLY A 80 -0.99 -0.62 8.86
CA GLY A 80 -1.49 -1.66 9.76
C GLY A 80 -3.00 -1.84 9.79
N PRO A 81 -3.51 -2.73 10.66
CA PRO A 81 -4.92 -3.11 10.66
C PRO A 81 -5.87 -1.93 10.96
N ALA A 82 -5.46 -0.99 11.81
CA ALA A 82 -6.28 0.18 12.15
C ALA A 82 -6.62 1.06 10.95
N VAL A 83 -5.80 1.02 9.90
CA VAL A 83 -5.93 1.88 8.71
C VAL A 83 -6.42 1.09 7.49
N ALA A 84 -6.87 -0.16 7.67
CA ALA A 84 -7.31 -1.03 6.58
C ALA A 84 -8.51 -0.44 5.79
N ILE A 85 -9.42 0.26 6.47
CA ILE A 85 -10.54 0.95 5.81
C ILE A 85 -10.04 2.11 4.95
N LEU A 86 -9.07 2.89 5.45
CA LEU A 86 -8.46 3.99 4.68
C LEU A 86 -7.69 3.45 3.47
N PHE A 87 -6.94 2.36 3.65
CA PHE A 87 -6.24 1.67 2.57
C PHE A 87 -7.19 1.16 1.48
N GLY A 88 -8.29 0.51 1.88
CA GLY A 88 -9.33 0.06 0.95
C GLY A 88 -9.98 1.22 0.20
N TYR A 89 -10.26 2.33 0.89
CA TYR A 89 -10.76 3.55 0.26
C TYR A 89 -9.80 4.08 -0.82
N GLU A 90 -8.50 4.20 -0.53
CA GLU A 90 -7.54 4.70 -1.53
C GLU A 90 -7.44 3.78 -2.76
N ILE A 91 -7.57 2.46 -2.59
CA ILE A 91 -7.64 1.51 -3.71
C ILE A 91 -8.89 1.77 -4.57
N VAL A 92 -10.07 1.89 -3.95
CA VAL A 92 -11.33 2.15 -4.67
C VAL A 92 -11.26 3.49 -5.38
N ASN A 93 -10.76 4.52 -4.71
CA ASN A 93 -10.58 5.87 -5.25
C ASN A 93 -9.64 5.86 -6.47
N TYR A 94 -8.51 5.16 -6.38
CA TYR A 94 -7.57 5.01 -7.49
C TYR A 94 -8.19 4.33 -8.72
N LEU A 95 -9.01 3.30 -8.51
CA LEU A 95 -9.55 2.47 -9.59
C LEU A 95 -10.76 3.09 -10.30
N LEU A 96 -11.66 3.73 -9.56
CA LEU A 96 -12.92 4.24 -10.12
C LEU A 96 -12.79 5.68 -10.60
N GLN A 97 -12.08 6.53 -9.86
CA GLN A 97 -11.87 7.96 -10.18
C GLN A 97 -13.18 8.70 -10.50
N ASP A 98 -14.27 8.29 -9.86
CA ASP A 98 -15.62 8.82 -10.02
C ASP A 98 -16.32 9.01 -8.66
N ASP A 99 -17.57 9.44 -8.69
CA ASP A 99 -18.36 9.71 -7.48
C ASP A 99 -18.64 8.45 -6.64
N THR A 100 -18.43 7.24 -7.18
CA THR A 100 -18.66 5.98 -6.46
C THR A 100 -17.76 5.87 -5.24
N ALA A 101 -16.48 6.24 -5.37
CA ALA A 101 -15.53 6.22 -4.26
C ALA A 101 -15.96 7.16 -3.13
N GLN A 102 -16.42 8.36 -3.48
CA GLN A 102 -16.91 9.33 -2.51
C GLN A 102 -18.20 8.86 -1.84
N ASN A 103 -19.12 8.25 -2.59
CA ASN A 103 -20.36 7.69 -2.05
C ASN A 103 -20.08 6.56 -1.05
N ILE A 104 -19.16 5.65 -1.36
CA ILE A 104 -18.72 4.58 -0.44
C ILE A 104 -18.06 5.18 0.80
N SER A 105 -17.16 6.16 0.64
CA SER A 105 -16.48 6.87 1.73
C SER A 105 -17.47 7.49 2.72
N ASN A 106 -18.48 8.19 2.20
CA ASN A 106 -19.54 8.81 3.00
C ASN A 106 -20.40 7.75 3.71
N ALA A 107 -20.81 6.69 3.01
CA ALA A 107 -21.62 5.62 3.58
C ALA A 107 -20.89 4.84 4.69
N MET A 108 -19.57 4.72 4.59
CA MET A 108 -18.70 4.08 5.59
C MET A 108 -18.21 5.04 6.69
N LEU A 109 -18.64 6.31 6.67
CA LEU A 109 -18.23 7.34 7.63
C LEU A 109 -16.71 7.58 7.67
N VAL A 110 -16.01 7.36 6.54
CA VAL A 110 -14.56 7.59 6.43
C VAL A 110 -14.15 9.04 6.73
N PRO A 111 -14.91 10.08 6.32
CA PRO A 111 -14.59 11.46 6.72
C PRO A 111 -14.63 11.67 8.24
N VAL A 112 -15.57 11.03 8.94
CA VAL A 112 -15.65 11.08 10.40
C VAL A 112 -14.42 10.42 10.99
N LEU A 113 -14.03 9.24 10.49
CA LEU A 113 -12.80 8.56 10.93
C LEU A 113 -11.56 9.45 10.73
N LYS A 114 -11.35 10.02 9.53
CA LYS A 114 -10.18 10.87 9.23
C LYS A 114 -10.10 12.11 10.11
N ASN A 115 -11.24 12.70 10.49
CA ASN A 115 -11.28 13.91 11.32
C ASN A 115 -11.08 13.65 12.83
N ASN A 116 -11.08 12.39 13.25
CA ASN A 116 -10.93 12.00 14.67
C ASN A 116 -9.66 11.16 14.92
N LEU A 117 -8.77 11.07 13.92
CA LEU A 117 -7.42 10.52 14.02
C LEU A 117 -6.41 11.66 14.19
#